data_AF-A0A940N5W2-F1
#
_entry.id   AF-A0A940N5W2-F1
#
_cell.length_a   1.000
_cell.length_b   1.000
_cell.length_c   1.000
_cell.angle_alpha   90.00
_cell.angle_beta   90.00
_cell.angle_gamma   90.00
#
_symmetry.space_group_name_H-M   'P 1'
#
loop_
_entity.id
_entity.type
_entity.pdbx_description
1 polymer ?
#
loop_
_entity_poly.entity_id
_entity_poly.type
_entity_poly.pdbx_seq_one_letter_code
_entity_poly.pdbx_strand_id
1 'polypeptide(L)'
;MTAHSAQRVDTFAENVVQLPASPGTGILARIAEQQAHAGRLSQHLEHQRARDPMGIAQRSPTLSDAAVGREIRELRRAQGRTQKELARVVGVTGAQLHRYEMGTTRIAASRLIAIANALDIRPDVLIAAGSSQDDAPEPAPTFQPGPGDDIVELIQAFSTITDPKRRAALIAVAKMMASRH
;
A
#
# COMPACT_ATOMS: atom_id res chain seq x y z
N MET A 1 -95.51 6.94 -27.95
CA MET A 1 -94.34 6.11 -28.31
C MET A 1 -93.14 7.05 -28.37
N THR A 2 -92.51 7.29 -27.21
CA THR A 2 -91.20 6.71 -26.79
C THR A 2 -90.04 7.46 -27.46
N ALA A 3 -89.50 8.49 -26.79
CA ALA A 3 -88.13 8.58 -26.23
C ALA A 3 -87.09 9.02 -27.28
N HIS A 4 -86.04 9.82 -27.05
CA HIS A 4 -85.30 10.30 -25.87
C HIS A 4 -84.50 11.55 -26.35
N SER A 5 -84.41 12.65 -25.58
CA SER A 5 -83.23 13.03 -24.76
C SER A 5 -81.95 13.30 -25.60
N ALA A 6 -81.21 14.41 -25.56
CA ALA A 6 -81.11 15.57 -24.68
C ALA A 6 -80.38 16.69 -25.49
N GLN A 7 -80.87 17.94 -25.51
CA GLN A 7 -80.32 19.12 -24.80
C GLN A 7 -79.00 19.67 -25.44
N ARG A 8 -79.03 20.71 -26.31
CA ARG A 8 -79.11 22.18 -26.05
C ARG A 8 -78.00 22.66 -25.07
N VAL A 9 -77.20 23.72 -25.26
CA VAL A 9 -77.25 24.91 -26.13
C VAL A 9 -75.90 25.66 -26.06
N ASP A 10 -75.51 26.23 -27.21
CA ASP A 10 -75.03 27.59 -27.49
C ASP A 10 -73.97 28.35 -26.64
N THR A 11 -72.98 28.85 -27.41
CA THR A 11 -72.52 30.27 -27.54
C THR A 11 -71.41 30.89 -26.66
N PHE A 12 -70.41 31.39 -27.40
CA PHE A 12 -69.72 32.70 -27.33
C PHE A 12 -69.16 33.23 -25.98
N ALA A 13 -67.85 33.51 -25.95
CA ALA A 13 -67.31 34.87 -25.83
C ALA A 13 -65.77 34.88 -25.74
N GLU A 14 -65.13 35.71 -26.57
CA GLU A 14 -63.81 36.27 -26.30
C GLU A 14 -63.87 37.12 -25.02
N ASN A 15 -62.82 37.08 -24.17
CA ASN A 15 -62.42 38.28 -23.44
C ASN A 15 -60.97 38.21 -22.97
N VAL A 16 -60.17 39.18 -23.43
CA VAL A 16 -58.83 39.50 -22.92
C VAL A 16 -58.99 40.24 -21.59
N VAL A 17 -58.45 39.70 -20.50
CA VAL A 17 -58.28 40.43 -19.24
C VAL A 17 -56.89 40.15 -18.64
N GLN A 18 -56.04 41.17 -18.78
CA GLN A 18 -55.07 41.70 -17.81
C GLN A 18 -54.50 40.77 -16.70
N LEU A 19 -53.16 40.64 -16.70
CA LEU A 19 -52.35 40.24 -15.54
C LEU A 19 -52.58 41.17 -14.33
N PRO A 20 -52.55 40.62 -13.11
CA PRO A 20 -51.74 41.23 -12.06
C PRO A 20 -50.57 40.33 -11.69
N ALA A 21 -49.37 40.90 -11.78
CA ALA A 21 -48.20 40.35 -11.12
C ALA A 21 -48.42 40.33 -9.60
N SER A 22 -48.15 39.21 -8.93
CA SER A 22 -47.59 39.18 -7.58
C SER A 22 -47.13 37.78 -7.15
N PRO A 23 -46.18 37.69 -6.19
CA PRO A 23 -45.09 36.73 -6.18
C PRO A 23 -45.29 35.62 -5.13
N GLY A 24 -44.77 34.41 -5.35
CA GLY A 24 -44.73 33.46 -4.22
C GLY A 24 -44.35 31.99 -4.45
N THR A 25 -44.20 31.49 -5.67
CA THR A 25 -44.06 30.02 -5.88
C THR A 25 -42.61 29.52 -5.93
N GLY A 26 -41.66 30.29 -5.40
CA GLY A 26 -40.23 29.94 -5.44
C GLY A 26 -39.76 28.96 -4.35
N ILE A 27 -40.52 28.80 -3.26
CA ILE A 27 -40.03 28.08 -2.07
C ILE A 27 -40.44 26.60 -2.10
N LEU A 28 -41.70 26.28 -2.41
CA LEU A 28 -42.18 24.88 -2.38
C LEU A 28 -41.61 24.02 -3.52
N ALA A 29 -41.43 24.58 -4.72
CA ALA A 29 -40.77 23.88 -5.83
C ALA A 29 -39.28 23.59 -5.55
N ARG A 30 -38.58 24.53 -4.90
CA ARG A 30 -37.18 24.36 -4.46
C ARG A 30 -37.03 23.31 -3.36
N ILE A 31 -38.00 23.19 -2.46
CA ILE A 31 -37.97 22.19 -1.38
C ILE A 31 -38.15 20.78 -1.97
N ALA A 32 -39.04 20.59 -2.95
CA ALA A 32 -39.22 19.29 -3.62
C ALA A 32 -37.96 18.87 -4.42
N GLU A 33 -37.31 19.80 -5.13
CA GLU A 33 -36.05 19.54 -5.84
C GLU A 33 -34.87 19.30 -4.87
N GLN A 34 -34.80 20.01 -3.75
CA GLN A 34 -33.81 19.75 -2.69
C GLN A 34 -33.98 18.35 -2.10
N GLN A 35 -35.22 17.90 -1.86
CA GLN A 35 -35.47 16.57 -1.31
C GLN A 35 -35.18 15.45 -2.32
N ALA A 36 -35.46 15.64 -3.61
CA ALA A 36 -35.11 14.68 -4.66
C ALA A 36 -33.58 14.62 -4.94
N HIS A 37 -32.87 15.75 -4.77
CA HIS A 37 -31.41 15.79 -4.89
C HIS A 37 -30.73 15.19 -3.64
N ALA A 38 -31.30 15.35 -2.45
CA ALA A 38 -30.83 14.72 -1.22
C ALA A 38 -31.00 13.20 -1.26
N GLY A 39 -32.13 12.67 -1.74
CA GLY A 39 -32.35 11.23 -1.87
C GLY A 39 -31.39 10.54 -2.86
N ARG A 40 -31.05 11.20 -3.97
CA ARG A 40 -30.09 10.70 -4.96
C ARG A 40 -28.64 10.77 -4.47
N LEU A 41 -28.29 11.78 -3.68
CA LEU A 41 -26.99 11.84 -2.99
C LEU A 41 -26.88 10.75 -1.94
N SER A 42 -27.94 10.45 -1.18
CA SER A 42 -27.95 9.35 -0.23
C SER A 42 -27.76 7.99 -0.90
N GLN A 43 -28.51 7.68 -1.97
CA GLN A 43 -28.34 6.41 -2.70
C GLN A 43 -26.96 6.26 -3.37
N HIS A 44 -26.35 7.37 -3.81
CA HIS A 44 -25.02 7.37 -4.40
C HIS A 44 -23.92 7.24 -3.34
N LEU A 45 -24.05 7.88 -2.18
CA LEU A 45 -23.13 7.74 -1.04
C LEU A 45 -23.21 6.33 -0.42
N GLU A 46 -24.38 5.70 -0.44
CA GLU A 46 -24.60 4.34 0.05
C GLU A 46 -24.02 3.29 -0.92
N HIS A 47 -24.16 3.51 -2.25
CA HIS A 47 -23.44 2.73 -3.26
C HIS A 47 -21.92 2.92 -3.23
N GLN A 48 -21.42 4.09 -2.82
CA GLN A 48 -19.99 4.33 -2.63
C GLN A 48 -19.44 3.69 -1.34
N ARG A 49 -20.24 3.62 -0.25
CA ARG A 49 -19.87 2.91 0.98
C ARG A 49 -19.92 1.38 0.86
N ALA A 50 -20.74 0.84 -0.05
CA ALA A 50 -20.92 -0.60 -0.22
C ALA A 50 -19.92 -1.28 -1.20
N ARG A 51 -19.01 -0.53 -1.83
CA ARG A 51 -18.11 -1.06 -2.87
C ARG A 51 -16.73 -1.55 -2.43
N ASP A 52 -16.38 -1.52 -1.15
CA ASP A 52 -15.14 -2.15 -0.66
C ASP A 52 -15.35 -2.92 0.66
N PRO A 53 -15.73 -4.22 0.61
CA PRO A 53 -15.68 -5.09 1.79
C PRO A 53 -14.25 -5.51 2.16
N MET A 54 -13.22 -4.96 1.49
CA MET A 54 -11.80 -5.21 1.77
C MET A 54 -11.06 -3.87 1.81
N GLY A 55 -11.31 -3.09 2.86
CA GLY A 55 -10.46 -1.94 3.16
C GLY A 55 -9.01 -2.41 3.31
N ILE A 56 -8.20 -2.22 2.28
CA ILE A 56 -6.74 -2.33 2.40
C ILE A 56 -6.37 -1.12 3.26
N ALA A 57 -6.35 -1.32 4.58
CA ALA A 57 -5.88 -0.34 5.54
C ALA A 57 -4.60 0.26 4.97
N GLN A 58 -4.58 1.58 4.75
CA GLN A 58 -3.39 2.31 4.32
C GLN A 58 -2.32 2.03 5.38
N ARG A 59 -1.46 1.05 5.11
CA ARG A 59 -0.57 0.52 6.13
C ARG A 59 0.50 1.57 6.36
N SER A 60 0.52 2.16 7.56
CA SER A 60 1.49 3.20 7.94
C SER A 60 2.92 2.74 7.71
N PRO A 61 3.83 3.60 7.27
CA PRO A 61 5.25 3.25 7.16
C PRO A 61 5.79 2.73 8.49
N THR A 62 6.71 1.77 8.41
CA THR A 62 7.34 1.09 9.55
C THR A 62 8.79 1.53 9.72
N LEU A 63 9.42 1.16 10.84
CA LEU A 63 10.86 1.37 11.04
C LEU A 63 11.69 0.68 9.93
N SER A 64 11.19 -0.44 9.41
CA SER A 64 11.75 -1.13 8.24
C SER A 64 11.77 -0.22 7.01
N ASP A 65 10.68 0.50 6.72
CA ASP A 65 10.61 1.43 5.59
C ASP A 65 11.61 2.60 5.73
N ALA A 66 11.84 3.08 6.95
CA ALA A 66 12.84 4.12 7.24
C ALA A 66 14.27 3.62 7.04
N ALA A 67 14.58 2.40 7.46
CA ALA A 67 15.89 1.80 7.26
C ALA A 67 16.18 1.55 5.77
N VAL A 68 15.21 1.02 5.03
CA VAL A 68 15.27 0.89 3.56
C VAL A 68 15.48 2.26 2.89
N GLY A 69 14.72 3.28 3.31
CA GLY A 69 14.83 4.64 2.78
C GLY A 69 16.22 5.26 2.98
N ARG A 70 16.80 5.06 4.16
CA ARG A 70 18.17 5.49 4.48
C ARG A 70 19.19 4.82 3.57
N GLU A 71 19.11 3.50 3.40
CA GLU A 71 20.01 2.73 2.54
C GLU A 71 19.96 3.24 1.08
N ILE A 72 18.75 3.46 0.55
CA ILE A 72 18.55 4.02 -0.80
C ILE A 72 19.26 5.38 -0.93
N ARG A 73 19.11 6.25 0.08
CA ARG A 73 19.74 7.58 0.09
C ARG A 73 21.26 7.50 0.13
N GLU A 74 21.82 6.59 0.92
CA GLU A 74 23.27 6.40 1.06
C GLU A 74 23.88 5.89 -0.24
N LEU A 75 23.32 4.83 -0.82
CA LEU A 75 23.76 4.28 -2.11
C LEU A 75 23.65 5.30 -3.24
N ARG A 76 22.55 6.05 -3.31
CA ARG A 76 22.39 7.12 -4.31
C ARG A 76 23.50 8.17 -4.18
N ARG A 77 23.81 8.59 -2.96
CA ARG A 77 24.86 9.60 -2.68
C ARG A 77 26.25 9.07 -3.00
N ALA A 78 26.54 7.81 -2.67
CA ALA A 78 27.79 7.15 -3.00
C ALA A 78 28.03 7.12 -4.52
N GLN A 79 26.96 7.02 -5.31
CA GLN A 79 27.00 7.09 -6.77
C GLN A 79 26.96 8.52 -7.35
N GLY A 80 26.98 9.56 -6.51
CA GLY A 80 26.94 10.96 -6.94
C GLY A 80 25.63 11.39 -7.62
N ARG A 81 24.55 10.62 -7.47
CA ARG A 81 23.26 10.89 -8.15
C ARG A 81 22.36 11.81 -7.34
N THR A 82 21.64 12.69 -8.01
CA THR A 82 20.58 13.51 -7.40
C THR A 82 19.27 12.71 -7.24
N GLN A 83 18.38 13.18 -6.36
CA GLN A 83 17.04 12.58 -6.22
C GLN A 83 16.27 12.62 -7.55
N LYS A 84 16.37 13.71 -8.32
CA LYS A 84 15.67 13.85 -9.60
C LYS A 84 16.16 12.83 -10.62
N GLU A 85 17.46 12.54 -10.65
CA GLU A 85 18.05 11.55 -11.56
C GLU A 85 17.61 10.14 -11.21
N LEU A 86 17.71 9.73 -9.94
CA LEU A 86 17.27 8.39 -9.53
C LEU A 86 15.75 8.21 -9.75
N ALA A 87 14.95 9.24 -9.43
CA ALA A 87 13.51 9.19 -9.62
C ALA A 87 13.13 8.99 -11.10
N ARG A 88 13.85 9.67 -12.01
CA ARG A 88 13.66 9.51 -13.45
C ARG A 88 13.96 8.09 -13.92
N VAL A 89 15.06 7.49 -13.46
CA VAL A 89 15.43 6.11 -13.85
C VAL A 89 14.41 5.08 -13.33
N VAL A 90 13.94 5.27 -12.09
CA VAL A 90 12.95 4.39 -11.45
C VAL A 90 11.52 4.62 -12.00
N GLY A 91 11.27 5.74 -12.68
CA GLY A 91 9.96 6.11 -13.20
C GLY A 91 8.98 6.54 -12.10
N VAL A 92 9.46 7.35 -11.15
CA VAL A 92 8.65 7.96 -10.07
C VAL A 92 8.92 9.47 -10.02
N THR A 93 8.05 10.21 -9.32
CA THR A 93 8.28 11.63 -9.09
C THR A 93 9.41 11.86 -8.08
N GLY A 94 10.10 13.01 -8.17
CA GLY A 94 11.12 13.37 -7.18
C GLY A 94 10.56 13.46 -5.75
N ALA A 95 9.31 13.90 -5.60
CA ALA A 95 8.62 13.92 -4.31
C ALA A 95 8.35 12.50 -3.76
N GLN A 96 8.00 11.54 -4.62
CA GLN A 96 7.86 10.13 -4.23
C GLN A 96 9.21 9.55 -3.79
N LEU A 97 10.27 9.77 -4.56
CA LEU A 97 11.60 9.30 -4.17
C LEU A 97 12.05 9.93 -2.85
N HIS A 98 11.78 11.23 -2.65
CA HIS A 98 12.07 11.88 -1.37
C HIS A 98 11.33 11.19 -0.21
N ARG A 99 10.04 10.89 -0.36
CA ARG A 99 9.28 10.18 0.68
C ARG A 99 9.78 8.75 0.92
N TYR A 100 10.24 8.06 -0.13
CA TYR A 100 10.91 6.77 0.00
C TYR A 100 12.21 6.89 0.81
N GLU A 101 13.07 7.85 0.47
CA GLU A 101 14.32 8.09 1.21
C GLU A 101 14.10 8.51 2.67
N MET A 102 12.98 9.17 2.96
CA MET A 102 12.59 9.54 4.32
C MET A 102 11.81 8.43 5.06
N GLY A 103 11.51 7.31 4.40
CA GLY A 103 10.70 6.23 4.99
C GLY A 103 9.27 6.61 5.33
N THR A 104 8.75 7.71 4.77
CA THR A 104 7.38 8.20 5.05
C THR A 104 6.34 7.62 4.09
N THR A 105 6.75 6.75 3.17
CA THR A 105 5.85 6.02 2.27
C THR A 105 6.40 4.62 2.07
N ARG A 106 5.53 3.61 2.21
CA ARG A 106 5.88 2.22 1.93
C ARG A 106 6.28 2.03 0.48
N ILE A 107 7.29 1.20 0.26
CA ILE A 107 7.78 0.85 -1.08
C ILE A 107 7.23 -0.52 -1.46
N ALA A 108 6.44 -0.58 -2.53
CA ALA A 108 6.00 -1.86 -3.07
C ALA A 108 7.21 -2.67 -3.58
N ALA A 109 7.16 -4.01 -3.46
CA ALA A 109 8.27 -4.89 -3.87
C ALA A 109 8.74 -4.64 -5.31
N SER A 110 7.82 -4.41 -6.25
CA SER A 110 8.17 -4.09 -7.65
C SER A 110 8.95 -2.78 -7.78
N ARG A 111 8.64 -1.77 -6.95
CA ARG A 111 9.40 -0.50 -6.91
C ARG A 111 10.74 -0.68 -6.22
N LEU A 112 10.81 -1.47 -5.15
CA LEU A 112 12.06 -1.79 -4.47
C LEU A 112 13.07 -2.44 -5.44
N ILE A 113 12.61 -3.41 -6.23
CA ILE A 113 13.41 -4.06 -7.27
C ILE A 113 13.85 -3.05 -8.33
N ALA A 114 12.96 -2.18 -8.80
CA ALA A 114 13.32 -1.14 -9.76
C ALA A 114 14.37 -0.16 -9.21
N ILE A 115 14.29 0.20 -7.93
CA ILE A 115 15.29 1.04 -7.25
C ILE A 115 16.63 0.32 -7.15
N ALA A 116 16.65 -0.95 -6.74
CA ALA A 116 17.86 -1.75 -6.66
C ALA A 116 18.57 -1.86 -8.03
N ASN A 117 17.80 -2.14 -9.08
CA ASN A 117 18.32 -2.19 -10.45
C ASN A 117 18.85 -0.82 -10.90
N ALA A 118 18.14 0.27 -10.58
CA ALA A 118 18.61 1.61 -10.90
C ALA A 118 19.93 1.93 -10.20
N LEU A 119 20.11 1.46 -8.96
CA LEU A 119 21.33 1.59 -8.17
C LEU A 119 22.39 0.50 -8.45
N ASP A 120 22.19 -0.36 -9.45
CA ASP A 120 23.13 -1.43 -9.81
C ASP A 120 23.52 -2.35 -8.63
N ILE A 121 22.54 -2.67 -7.77
CA ILE A 121 22.70 -3.58 -6.65
C ILE A 121 21.65 -4.68 -6.69
N ARG A 122 21.91 -5.76 -5.95
CA ARG A 122 20.90 -6.80 -5.77
C ARG A 122 19.79 -6.33 -4.81
N PRO A 123 18.51 -6.68 -5.04
CA PRO A 123 17.41 -6.27 -4.16
C PRO A 123 17.55 -6.74 -2.71
N ASP A 124 18.26 -7.84 -2.47
CA ASP A 124 18.51 -8.37 -1.11
C ASP A 124 19.26 -7.38 -0.21
N VAL A 125 20.11 -6.51 -0.77
CA VAL A 125 20.81 -5.46 0.00
C VAL A 125 19.81 -4.49 0.65
N LEU A 126 18.80 -4.05 -0.12
CA LEU A 126 17.77 -3.14 0.41
C LEU A 126 16.83 -3.86 1.40
N ILE A 127 16.51 -5.13 1.15
CA ILE A 127 15.67 -5.92 2.06
C ILE A 127 16.40 -6.15 3.40
N ALA A 128 17.70 -6.46 3.35
CA ALA A 128 18.54 -6.65 4.52
C ALA A 128 18.52 -5.39 5.42
N ALA A 129 18.63 -4.20 4.82
CA ALA A 129 18.54 -2.93 5.53
C ALA A 129 17.20 -2.76 6.26
N GLY A 130 16.09 -3.21 5.68
CA GLY A 130 14.77 -3.18 6.32
C GLY A 130 14.55 -4.28 7.37
N SER A 131 15.35 -5.35 7.35
CA SER A 131 15.29 -6.45 8.31
C SER A 131 16.18 -6.25 9.54
N SER A 132 17.02 -5.22 9.53
CA SER A 132 17.78 -4.78 10.72
C SER A 132 16.81 -4.21 11.75
N GLN A 133 16.24 -5.10 12.55
CA GLN A 133 15.43 -4.75 13.69
C GLN A 133 16.31 -4.05 14.74
N ASP A 134 15.95 -2.82 15.12
CA ASP A 134 16.28 -2.23 16.44
C ASP A 134 15.39 -2.83 17.57
N ASP A 135 14.58 -3.85 17.25
CA ASP A 135 14.21 -4.91 18.20
C ASP A 135 15.24 -6.01 18.01
N ALA A 136 16.27 -6.09 18.86
CA ALA A 136 17.17 -7.23 18.83
C ALA A 136 16.33 -8.52 18.78
N PRO A 137 16.37 -9.29 17.67
CA PRO A 137 16.00 -10.67 17.80
C PRO A 137 16.94 -11.19 18.89
N GLU A 138 16.42 -11.90 19.90
CA GLU A 138 17.23 -12.93 20.58
C GLU A 138 18.07 -13.55 19.47
N PRO A 139 19.40 -13.34 19.46
CA PRO A 139 20.18 -13.62 18.28
C PRO A 139 19.94 -15.09 18.02
N ALA A 140 19.26 -15.42 16.90
CA ALA A 140 19.29 -16.77 16.36
C ALA A 140 20.77 -17.11 16.37
N PRO A 141 21.21 -18.10 17.17
CA PRO A 141 22.55 -18.14 17.74
C PRO A 141 23.53 -17.80 16.65
N THR A 142 23.97 -16.54 16.66
CA THR A 142 24.91 -16.08 15.66
C THR A 142 26.13 -16.86 16.04
N PHE A 143 26.50 -17.81 15.19
CA PHE A 143 27.75 -18.50 15.33
C PHE A 143 28.82 -17.40 15.18
N GLN A 144 29.18 -16.80 16.31
CA GLN A 144 30.28 -15.88 16.46
C GLN A 144 31.43 -16.75 16.94
N PRO A 145 32.25 -17.30 16.02
CA PRO A 145 33.46 -17.94 16.46
C PRO A 145 34.29 -16.88 17.17
N GLY A 146 34.55 -17.12 18.46
CA GLY A 146 35.60 -16.41 19.18
C GLY A 146 36.94 -16.60 18.47
N PRO A 147 37.95 -15.78 18.78
CA PRO A 147 39.17 -15.73 18.02
C PRO A 147 39.91 -17.08 17.98
N GLY A 148 39.84 -17.73 16.81
CA GLY A 148 40.98 -18.21 16.01
C GLY A 148 41.66 -19.51 16.43
N ASP A 149 41.11 -20.65 16.01
CA ASP A 149 41.78 -21.67 15.16
C ASP A 149 40.93 -22.95 15.07
N ASP A 150 40.19 -23.25 16.12
CA ASP A 150 39.43 -24.50 16.30
C ASP A 150 38.29 -24.69 15.29
N ILE A 151 37.50 -23.66 14.96
CA ILE A 151 36.41 -23.80 13.99
C ILE A 151 36.93 -23.94 12.56
N VAL A 152 37.99 -23.20 12.21
CA VAL A 152 38.58 -23.23 10.88
C VAL A 152 39.24 -24.59 10.68
N GLU A 153 39.96 -25.08 11.69
CA GLU A 153 40.53 -26.43 11.73
C GLU A 153 39.43 -27.48 11.64
N LEU A 154 38.32 -27.32 12.35
CA LEU A 154 37.19 -28.25 12.28
C LEU A 154 36.54 -28.29 10.90
N ILE A 155 36.32 -27.14 10.25
CA ILE A 155 35.77 -27.07 8.90
C ILE A 155 36.71 -27.73 7.90
N GLN A 156 38.02 -27.45 8.00
CA GLN A 156 39.03 -28.06 7.14
C GLN A 156 39.10 -29.57 7.34
N ALA A 157 39.21 -30.05 8.59
CA ALA A 157 39.24 -31.47 8.92
C ALA A 157 37.97 -32.19 8.45
N PHE A 158 36.78 -31.61 8.70
CA PHE A 158 35.51 -32.19 8.26
C PHE A 158 35.39 -32.28 6.73
N SER A 159 35.95 -31.31 5.99
CA SER A 159 35.91 -31.30 4.52
C SER A 159 36.71 -32.44 3.88
N THR A 160 37.74 -32.96 4.57
CA THR A 160 38.53 -34.11 4.09
C THR A 160 37.82 -35.46 4.26
N ILE A 161 36.75 -35.51 5.06
CA ILE A 161 36.02 -36.75 5.34
C ILE A 161 34.98 -36.98 4.24
N THR A 162 35.27 -37.91 3.32
CA THR A 162 34.34 -38.26 2.23
C THR A 162 33.29 -39.29 2.65
N ASP A 163 33.60 -40.15 3.63
CA ASP A 163 32.69 -41.22 4.08
C ASP A 163 31.49 -40.65 4.88
N PRO A 164 30.24 -40.83 4.39
CA PRO A 164 29.05 -40.31 5.05
C PRO A 164 28.83 -40.87 6.46
N LYS A 165 29.26 -42.11 6.74
CA LYS A 165 29.12 -42.71 8.07
C LYS A 165 30.01 -42.00 9.09
N ARG A 166 31.24 -41.64 8.70
CA ARG A 166 32.19 -40.92 9.56
C ARG A 166 31.73 -39.48 9.83
N ARG A 167 31.18 -38.81 8.81
CA ARG A 167 30.58 -37.47 8.98
C ARG A 167 29.41 -37.51 9.97
N ALA A 168 28.53 -38.50 9.85
CA ALA A 168 27.40 -38.69 10.76
C ALA A 168 27.87 -38.95 12.21
N ALA A 169 28.92 -39.77 12.40
CA ALA A 169 29.49 -40.03 13.71
C ALA A 169 30.08 -38.75 14.36
N LEU A 170 30.81 -37.93 13.60
CA LEU A 170 31.37 -36.66 14.09
C LEU A 170 30.26 -35.69 14.52
N ILE A 171 29.19 -35.56 13.72
CA ILE A 171 28.03 -34.74 14.05
C ILE A 171 27.34 -35.26 15.32
N ALA A 172 27.22 -36.57 15.49
CA ALA A 172 26.63 -37.17 16.69
C ALA A 172 27.45 -36.83 17.94
N VAL A 173 28.78 -36.93 17.88
CA VAL A 173 29.67 -36.55 18.98
C VAL A 173 29.55 -35.05 19.30
N ALA A 174 29.57 -34.18 18.29
CA ALA A 174 29.41 -32.74 18.48
C ALA A 174 28.07 -32.40 19.16
N LYS A 175 26.98 -33.05 18.74
CA LYS A 175 25.67 -32.92 19.37
C LYS A 175 25.67 -33.41 20.82
N MET A 176 26.30 -34.55 21.10
CA MET A 176 26.43 -35.07 22.48
C MET A 176 27.16 -34.10 23.39
N MET A 177 28.25 -33.48 22.92
CA MET A 177 29.02 -32.51 23.68
C MET A 177 28.23 -31.21 23.91
N ALA A 178 27.43 -30.77 22.93
CA ALA A 178 26.56 -29.60 23.05
C ALA A 178 25.34 -29.80 23.97
N SER A 179 24.96 -31.06 24.25
CA SER A 179 23.73 -31.40 24.99
C SER A 179 23.93 -31.57 26.51
N ARG A 180 25.05 -31.14 27.08
CA ARG A 180 25.33 -31.31 28.51
C ARG A 180 24.85 -30.10 29.32
N HIS A 181 23.91 -30.34 30.26
CA HIS A 181 23.58 -29.44 31.37
C HIS A 181 24.77 -29.26 32.32
#